data_AF-A0A9Q0FT79-F1
#
_entry.id   AF-A0A9Q0FT79-F1
#
_cell.length_a   1.000
_cell.length_b   1.000
_cell.length_c   1.000
_cell.angle_alpha   90.00
_cell.angle_beta   90.00
_cell.angle_gamma   90.00
#
_symmetry.space_group_name_H-M   'P 1'
#
loop_
_entity.id
_entity.type
_entity.pdbx_description
1 polymer ?
#
loop_
_entity_poly.entity_id
_entity_poly.type
_entity_poly.pdbx_seq_one_letter_code
_entity_poly.pdbx_strand_id
1 'polypeptide(L)'
;MGGRHLVDDCGVSREIGYFLEPLIVLGLFAKKPLPIRLKGITNDSKDSCVDTFCSTTLPMLKQFGVPSEGLELKIESRGVPPNGGGEVLLSVPIVQSPTAVSWIDKGTVKRIRGVTFSARVSTLFENTMIHAARGIFNRLLPDVHIFTDHKAGPQAGNSPGYGISLVAETTSGCFVSADTAVSYAWEDDEKKELLPPADVGEQIASVLLQEIEQGGVVDSTHQGLLFLLCALCPKDVCKVRVGKLSPHGIETLRHIRDFLRVNFDIKQDPSTGTVRA
;
A
#
# COMPACT_ATOMS: atom_id res chain seq x y z
N MET A 1 1.76 -3.78 24.42
CA MET A 1 2.29 -4.32 23.15
C MET A 1 3.69 -3.76 22.93
N GLY A 2 4.56 -4.52 22.24
CA GLY A 2 6.00 -4.24 22.08
C GLY A 2 6.88 -5.32 22.74
N GLY A 3 8.01 -5.65 22.13
CA GLY A 3 8.87 -6.78 22.53
C GLY A 3 10.03 -7.00 21.54
N ARG A 4 10.90 -7.97 21.81
CA ARG A 4 11.94 -8.43 20.86
C ARG A 4 11.61 -9.86 20.43
N HIS A 5 12.07 -10.25 19.23
CA HIS A 5 11.90 -11.60 18.68
C HIS A 5 10.42 -12.03 18.51
N LEU A 6 9.55 -11.08 18.18
CA LEU A 6 8.17 -11.41 17.85
C LEU A 6 8.12 -12.05 16.46
N VAL A 7 7.44 -13.18 16.36
CA VAL A 7 7.17 -13.89 15.11
C VAL A 7 5.69 -14.23 15.09
N ASP A 8 5.02 -13.92 14.00
CA ASP A 8 3.61 -14.27 13.80
C ASP A 8 3.43 -14.92 12.42
N ASP A 9 2.55 -15.92 12.36
CA ASP A 9 2.18 -16.61 11.13
C ASP A 9 0.76 -16.18 10.76
N CYS A 10 0.68 -15.33 9.73
CA CYS A 10 -0.55 -14.79 9.19
C CYS A 10 -1.40 -15.86 8.47
N GLY A 11 -0.84 -17.06 8.24
CA GLY A 11 -1.47 -18.11 7.48
C GLY A 11 -1.59 -17.77 5.99
N VAL A 12 -2.63 -18.31 5.35
CA VAL A 12 -2.87 -18.20 3.90
C VAL A 12 -4.27 -17.65 3.57
N SER A 13 -5.03 -17.20 4.57
CA SER A 13 -6.39 -16.69 4.37
C SER A 13 -6.43 -15.26 3.85
N ARG A 14 -5.43 -14.45 4.26
CA ARG A 14 -5.26 -13.04 3.90
C ARG A 14 -3.79 -12.74 3.70
N GLU A 15 -3.51 -11.66 2.98
CA GLU A 15 -2.15 -11.17 2.85
C GLU A 15 -1.62 -10.59 4.18
N ILE A 16 -0.31 -10.63 4.38
CA ILE A 16 0.39 -9.91 5.44
C ILE A 16 -0.01 -8.42 5.47
N GLY A 17 -0.25 -7.79 4.32
CA GLY A 17 -0.77 -6.42 4.21
C GLY A 17 -1.98 -6.14 5.10
N TYR A 18 -2.91 -7.10 5.21
CA TYR A 18 -4.09 -6.98 6.10
C TYR A 18 -3.71 -6.81 7.57
N PHE A 19 -2.62 -7.43 8.01
CA PHE A 19 -2.14 -7.37 9.40
C PHE A 19 -1.22 -6.17 9.64
N LEU A 20 -0.56 -5.65 8.60
CA LEU A 20 0.38 -4.53 8.71
C LEU A 20 -0.30 -3.25 9.18
N GLU A 21 -1.45 -2.89 8.62
CA GLU A 21 -2.15 -1.64 8.97
C GLU A 21 -2.47 -1.54 10.49
N PRO A 22 -3.17 -2.51 11.12
CA PRO A 22 -3.43 -2.44 12.55
C PRO A 22 -2.14 -2.54 13.39
N LEU A 23 -1.14 -3.32 12.97
CA LEU A 23 0.13 -3.43 13.68
C LEU A 23 0.92 -2.12 13.66
N ILE A 24 0.92 -1.39 12.55
CA ILE A 24 1.54 -0.08 12.43
C ILE A 24 0.86 0.90 13.38
N VAL A 25 -0.46 1.02 13.33
CA VAL A 25 -1.20 1.96 14.19
C VAL A 25 -0.99 1.64 15.67
N LEU A 26 -1.09 0.38 16.08
CA LEU A 26 -0.86 -0.03 17.46
C LEU A 26 0.62 0.10 17.88
N GLY A 27 1.55 -0.17 16.95
CA GLY A 27 2.99 -0.08 17.16
C GLY A 27 3.45 1.34 17.47
N LEU A 28 2.87 2.34 16.80
CA LEU A 28 3.16 3.75 17.01
C LEU A 28 2.93 4.20 18.47
N PHE A 29 1.93 3.63 19.15
CA PHE A 29 1.59 3.98 20.54
C PHE A 29 1.98 2.89 21.55
N ALA A 30 2.85 1.96 21.16
CA ALA A 30 3.32 0.89 22.02
C ALA A 30 4.22 1.42 23.17
N LYS A 31 4.40 0.61 24.22
CA LYS A 31 5.33 0.94 25.33
C LYS A 31 6.80 0.69 24.97
N LYS A 32 7.05 -0.15 23.97
CA LYS A 32 8.37 -0.52 23.43
C LYS A 32 8.26 -0.56 21.90
N PRO A 33 9.33 -0.24 21.15
CA PRO A 33 9.33 -0.38 19.70
C PRO A 33 8.92 -1.80 19.29
N LEU A 34 8.32 -1.93 18.11
CA LEU A 34 7.74 -3.17 17.62
C LEU A 34 8.54 -3.74 16.43
N PRO A 35 9.63 -4.49 16.67
CA PRO A 35 10.21 -5.38 15.68
C PRO A 35 9.45 -6.71 15.65
N ILE A 36 8.80 -7.01 14.53
CA ILE A 36 8.03 -8.24 14.33
C ILE A 36 8.28 -8.85 12.96
N ARG A 37 8.41 -10.17 12.93
CA ARG A 37 8.57 -10.99 11.73
C ARG A 37 7.24 -11.63 11.40
N LEU A 38 6.70 -11.34 10.23
CA LEU A 38 5.42 -11.87 9.77
C LEU A 38 5.67 -12.85 8.64
N LYS A 39 5.00 -14.01 8.70
CA LYS A 39 5.08 -15.06 7.68
C LYS A 39 3.71 -15.29 7.07
N GLY A 40 3.66 -15.54 5.76
CA GLY A 40 2.38 -15.75 5.07
C GLY A 40 2.45 -15.38 3.60
N ILE A 41 1.34 -14.88 3.07
CA ILE A 41 1.24 -14.34 1.71
C ILE A 41 1.69 -12.87 1.74
N THR A 42 2.60 -12.47 0.86
CA THR A 42 3.11 -11.09 0.74
C THR A 42 2.45 -10.30 -0.37
N ASN A 43 1.83 -10.97 -1.33
CA ASN A 43 1.20 -10.33 -2.47
C ASN A 43 0.01 -11.18 -2.93
N ASP A 44 -1.19 -10.60 -2.96
CA ASP A 44 -2.36 -11.20 -3.60
C ASP A 44 -3.14 -10.19 -4.47
N SER A 45 -4.35 -10.56 -4.90
CA SER A 45 -5.20 -9.72 -5.75
C SER A 45 -6.35 -9.04 -4.98
N LYS A 46 -6.36 -9.11 -3.65
CA LYS A 46 -7.49 -8.71 -2.79
C LYS A 46 -7.09 -7.62 -1.80
N ASP A 47 -5.91 -7.76 -1.20
CA ASP A 47 -5.37 -6.90 -0.17
C ASP A 47 -4.25 -6.00 -0.74
N SER A 48 -3.91 -4.93 -0.04
CA SER A 48 -2.79 -4.07 -0.43
C SER A 48 -1.45 -4.78 -0.21
N CYS A 49 -0.67 -4.92 -1.27
CA CYS A 49 0.62 -5.60 -1.24
C CYS A 49 1.63 -5.00 -0.25
N VAL A 50 2.55 -5.81 0.28
CA VAL A 50 3.65 -5.33 1.15
C VAL A 50 4.53 -4.25 0.49
N ASP A 51 4.64 -4.23 -0.85
CA ASP A 51 5.35 -3.20 -1.61
C ASP A 51 4.67 -1.83 -1.52
N THR A 52 3.33 -1.83 -1.48
CA THR A 52 2.51 -0.63 -1.30
C THR A 52 2.70 -0.04 0.09
N PHE A 53 2.87 -0.88 1.11
CA PHE A 53 3.27 -0.42 2.44
C PHE A 53 4.64 0.28 2.43
N CYS A 54 5.65 -0.32 1.80
CA CYS A 54 6.99 0.26 1.69
C CYS A 54 6.99 1.60 0.95
N SER A 55 6.25 1.69 -0.15
CA SER A 55 6.32 2.80 -1.10
C SER A 55 5.31 3.92 -0.86
N THR A 56 4.19 3.66 -0.17
CA THR A 56 3.13 4.63 0.09
C THR A 56 2.86 4.79 1.59
N THR A 57 2.62 3.70 2.31
CA THR A 57 2.23 3.79 3.73
C THR A 57 3.35 4.36 4.59
N LEU A 58 4.60 3.87 4.47
CA LEU A 58 5.70 4.39 5.29
C LEU A 58 6.01 5.86 4.99
N PRO A 59 6.06 6.33 3.73
CA PRO A 59 6.16 7.77 3.45
C PRO A 59 5.00 8.59 4.00
N MET A 60 3.76 8.09 3.95
CA MET A 60 2.61 8.77 4.54
C MET A 60 2.79 8.96 6.05
N LEU A 61 3.25 7.95 6.78
CA LEU A 61 3.53 8.06 8.22
C LEU A 61 4.55 9.16 8.55
N LYS A 62 5.54 9.38 7.67
CA LYS A 62 6.52 10.47 7.86
C LYS A 62 5.87 11.85 7.79
N GLN A 63 4.81 12.03 6.99
CA GLN A 63 4.04 13.29 6.95
C GLN A 63 3.36 13.57 8.29
N PHE A 64 2.96 12.52 9.02
CA PHE A 64 2.42 12.60 10.39
C PHE A 64 3.51 12.68 11.46
N GLY A 65 4.76 13.00 11.09
CA GLY A 65 5.87 13.20 12.03
C GLY A 65 6.47 11.92 12.59
N VAL A 66 6.15 10.75 12.04
CA VAL A 66 6.79 9.49 12.46
C VAL A 66 8.25 9.49 11.99
N PRO A 67 9.23 9.24 12.89
CA PRO A 67 10.64 9.27 12.51
C PRO A 67 10.96 8.15 11.52
N SER A 68 11.87 8.43 10.59
CA SER A 68 12.37 7.40 9.66
C SER A 68 13.24 6.37 10.38
N GLU A 69 13.87 6.74 11.49
CA GLU A 69 14.64 5.83 12.31
C GLU A 69 13.71 4.85 13.02
N GLY A 70 13.93 3.55 12.78
CA GLY A 70 13.14 2.48 13.38
C GLY A 70 11.78 2.22 12.72
N LEU A 71 11.44 2.94 11.63
CA LEU A 71 10.28 2.68 10.79
C LEU A 71 10.74 2.03 9.47
N GLU A 72 10.59 0.72 9.36
CA GLU A 72 11.05 -0.04 8.20
C GLU A 72 10.17 -1.28 7.97
N LEU A 73 9.95 -1.63 6.71
CA LEU A 73 9.38 -2.90 6.29
C LEU A 73 10.35 -3.55 5.30
N LYS A 74 10.94 -4.67 5.68
CA LYS A 74 11.89 -5.41 4.84
C LYS A 74 11.27 -6.71 4.36
N ILE A 75 11.28 -6.92 3.04
CA ILE A 75 10.78 -8.14 2.41
C ILE A 75 11.95 -9.13 2.28
N GLU A 76 11.94 -10.21 3.07
CA GLU A 76 13.01 -11.22 3.08
C GLU A 76 12.75 -12.33 2.05
N SER A 77 11.49 -12.75 1.94
CA SER A 77 11.01 -13.70 0.93
C SER A 77 9.62 -13.33 0.44
N ARG A 78 9.30 -13.70 -0.80
CA ARG A 78 7.98 -13.53 -1.41
C ARG A 78 7.12 -14.75 -1.12
N GLY A 79 5.82 -14.53 -0.92
CA GLY A 79 4.82 -15.59 -0.78
C GLY A 79 3.55 -15.20 -1.51
N VAL A 80 3.05 -16.07 -2.36
CA VAL A 80 1.80 -15.84 -3.09
C VAL A 80 0.81 -16.97 -2.79
N PRO A 81 -0.50 -16.76 -2.98
CA PRO A 81 -1.47 -17.84 -2.86
C PRO A 81 -1.12 -19.01 -3.81
N PRO A 82 -1.57 -20.24 -3.50
CA PRO A 82 -2.29 -20.64 -2.29
C PRO A 82 -1.40 -20.94 -1.08
N ASN A 83 -0.11 -21.22 -1.26
CA ASN A 83 0.72 -21.80 -0.19
C ASN A 83 1.61 -20.78 0.56
N GLY A 84 1.57 -19.49 0.18
CA GLY A 84 2.32 -18.43 0.83
C GLY A 84 3.83 -18.72 0.90
N GLY A 85 4.40 -18.68 2.10
CA GLY A 85 5.82 -18.90 2.34
C GLY A 85 6.69 -17.64 2.24
N GLY A 86 6.05 -16.48 2.21
CA GLY A 86 6.72 -15.18 2.26
C GLY A 86 6.98 -14.75 3.69
N GLU A 87 7.92 -13.82 3.83
CA GLU A 87 8.39 -13.36 5.13
C GLU A 87 8.81 -11.90 5.05
N VAL A 88 8.29 -11.10 5.98
CA VAL A 88 8.67 -9.69 6.12
C VAL A 88 9.08 -9.39 7.55
N LEU A 89 9.95 -8.39 7.70
CA LEU A 89 10.34 -7.82 8.98
C LEU A 89 9.82 -6.39 9.06
N LEU A 90 8.85 -6.17 9.94
CA LEU A 90 8.32 -4.86 10.26
C LEU A 90 9.03 -4.32 11.51
N SER A 91 9.47 -3.07 11.46
CA SER A 91 9.90 -2.30 12.62
C SER A 91 9.08 -1.02 12.69
N VAL A 92 8.48 -0.76 13.86
CA VAL A 92 7.70 0.46 14.13
C VAL A 92 8.27 1.18 15.35
N PRO A 93 8.61 2.47 15.24
CA PRO A 93 9.07 3.27 16.37
C PRO A 93 7.89 3.68 17.26
N ILE A 94 8.19 4.16 18.45
CA ILE A 94 7.17 4.78 19.31
C ILE A 94 7.10 6.27 19.01
N VAL A 95 5.90 6.81 18.94
CA VAL A 95 5.64 8.24 18.91
C VAL A 95 4.78 8.64 20.10
N GLN A 96 4.98 9.85 20.64
CA GLN A 96 4.12 10.37 21.70
C GLN A 96 2.74 10.72 21.15
N SER A 97 2.72 11.41 20.00
CA SER A 97 1.52 11.75 19.26
C SER A 97 1.89 12.03 17.80
N PRO A 98 1.06 11.66 16.82
CA PRO A 98 1.25 12.07 15.45
C PRO A 98 1.06 13.59 15.31
N THR A 99 1.72 14.18 14.33
CA THR A 99 1.64 15.61 14.03
C THR A 99 0.43 15.89 13.16
N ALA A 100 -0.34 16.93 13.51
CA ALA A 100 -1.47 17.36 12.70
C ALA A 100 -1.01 17.86 11.32
N VAL A 101 -1.74 17.49 10.27
CA VAL A 101 -1.38 17.79 8.87
C VAL A 101 -2.42 18.66 8.18
N SER A 102 -1.96 19.59 7.34
CA SER A 102 -2.80 20.33 6.39
C SER A 102 -2.44 19.90 4.97
N TRP A 103 -3.03 18.78 4.54
CA TRP A 103 -2.71 18.10 3.29
C TRP A 103 -3.86 18.23 2.29
N ILE A 104 -3.96 19.42 1.69
CA ILE A 104 -5.05 19.78 0.76
C ILE A 104 -4.59 19.81 -0.70
N ASP A 105 -3.33 20.13 -0.92
CA ASP A 105 -2.77 20.23 -2.28
C ASP A 105 -2.21 18.88 -2.73
N LYS A 106 -2.77 18.35 -3.81
CA LYS A 106 -2.28 17.12 -4.45
C LYS A 106 -0.99 17.34 -5.24
N GLY A 107 -0.70 18.58 -5.64
CA GLY A 107 0.43 18.92 -6.49
C GLY A 107 0.34 18.27 -7.88
N THR A 108 1.48 18.18 -8.56
CA THR A 108 1.61 17.52 -9.86
C THR A 108 2.47 16.27 -9.72
N VAL A 109 2.18 15.23 -10.51
CA VAL A 109 3.00 14.01 -10.53
C VAL A 109 4.37 14.37 -11.10
N LYS A 110 5.43 14.22 -10.29
CA LYS A 110 6.81 14.51 -10.72
C LYS A 110 7.53 13.27 -11.26
N ARG A 111 7.18 12.09 -10.74
CA ARG A 111 7.81 10.83 -11.13
C ARG A 111 6.94 9.63 -10.77
N ILE A 112 7.16 8.52 -11.47
CA ILE A 112 6.56 7.22 -11.16
C ILE A 112 7.68 6.26 -10.75
N ARG A 113 7.46 5.56 -9.65
CA ARG A 113 8.28 4.46 -9.18
C ARG A 113 7.45 3.19 -9.14
N GLY A 114 8.11 2.04 -9.07
CA GLY A 114 7.41 0.79 -8.86
C GLY A 114 8.36 -0.37 -8.64
N VAL A 115 7.80 -1.49 -8.25
CA VAL A 115 8.50 -2.76 -8.08
C VAL A 115 7.63 -3.83 -8.74
N THR A 116 8.21 -4.57 -9.66
CA THR A 116 7.68 -5.86 -10.08
C THR A 116 8.35 -6.95 -9.28
N PHE A 117 7.64 -8.05 -9.06
CA PHE A 117 8.23 -9.24 -8.48
C PHE A 117 7.86 -10.46 -9.31
N SER A 118 8.70 -11.47 -9.24
CA SER A 118 8.36 -12.82 -9.69
C SER A 118 8.90 -13.86 -8.71
N ALA A 119 8.06 -14.85 -8.41
CA ALA A 119 8.37 -15.93 -7.48
C ALA A 119 8.06 -17.26 -8.18
N ARG A 120 9.06 -18.13 -8.32
CA ARG A 120 8.96 -19.44 -9.00
C ARG A 120 8.42 -19.38 -10.44
N VAL A 121 8.52 -18.23 -11.09
CA VAL A 121 8.22 -18.03 -12.52
C VAL A 121 9.38 -17.28 -13.18
N SER A 122 9.34 -17.16 -14.50
CA SER A 122 10.41 -16.52 -15.27
C SER A 122 10.47 -15.00 -15.01
N THR A 123 11.68 -14.44 -15.03
CA THR A 123 11.90 -12.98 -14.99
C THR A 123 11.33 -12.26 -16.20
N LEU A 124 11.01 -12.99 -17.28
CA LEU A 124 10.36 -12.42 -18.46
C LEU A 124 9.03 -11.76 -18.11
N PHE A 125 8.28 -12.33 -17.15
CA PHE A 125 6.99 -11.79 -16.71
C PHE A 125 7.13 -10.35 -16.17
N GLU A 126 8.17 -10.11 -15.36
CA GLU A 126 8.48 -8.77 -14.84
C GLU A 126 8.84 -7.79 -15.96
N ASN A 127 9.73 -8.20 -16.86
CA ASN A 127 10.18 -7.36 -17.97
C ASN A 127 9.02 -6.98 -18.89
N THR A 128 8.11 -7.92 -19.16
CA THR A 128 6.91 -7.67 -19.96
C THR A 128 5.96 -6.68 -19.28
N MET A 129 5.69 -6.85 -17.97
CA MET A 129 4.88 -5.88 -17.21
C MET A 129 5.49 -4.49 -17.21
N ILE A 130 6.81 -4.38 -16.99
CA ILE A 130 7.54 -3.11 -17.00
C ILE A 130 7.42 -2.43 -18.36
N HIS A 131 7.64 -3.18 -19.44
CA HIS A 131 7.56 -2.63 -20.80
C HIS A 131 6.15 -2.09 -21.09
N ALA A 132 5.12 -2.85 -20.74
CA ALA A 132 3.73 -2.47 -20.94
C ALA A 132 3.34 -1.21 -20.13
N ALA A 133 3.63 -1.19 -18.82
CA ALA A 133 3.35 -0.04 -17.96
C ALA A 133 4.10 1.23 -18.43
N ARG A 134 5.39 1.10 -18.79
CA ARG A 134 6.18 2.22 -19.33
C ARG A 134 5.67 2.70 -20.68
N GLY A 135 5.10 1.82 -21.50
CA GLY A 135 4.48 2.17 -22.79
C GLY A 135 3.34 3.18 -22.64
N ILE A 136 2.65 3.17 -21.50
CA ILE A 136 1.62 4.15 -21.12
C ILE A 136 2.27 5.40 -20.51
N PHE A 137 3.06 5.26 -19.44
CA PHE A 137 3.54 6.41 -18.67
C PHE A 137 4.55 7.29 -19.41
N ASN A 138 5.41 6.73 -20.25
CA ASN A 138 6.44 7.50 -20.96
C ASN A 138 5.84 8.53 -21.94
N ARG A 139 4.54 8.43 -22.27
CA ARG A 139 3.82 9.44 -23.05
C ARG A 139 3.42 10.66 -22.23
N LEU A 140 3.39 10.52 -20.90
CA LEU A 140 2.92 11.52 -19.95
C LEU A 140 4.07 12.19 -19.20
N LEU A 141 5.10 11.41 -18.83
CA LEU A 141 6.29 11.92 -18.15
C LEU A 141 7.54 11.05 -18.42
N PRO A 142 8.74 11.63 -18.41
CA PRO A 142 9.98 10.88 -18.67
C PRO A 142 10.52 10.11 -17.45
N ASP A 143 10.26 10.59 -16.22
CA ASP A 143 10.84 10.01 -14.99
C ASP A 143 9.99 8.83 -14.47
N VAL A 144 10.12 7.69 -15.14
CA VAL A 144 9.45 6.43 -14.82
C VAL A 144 10.49 5.34 -14.59
N HIS A 145 10.54 4.81 -13.37
CA HIS A 145 11.47 3.74 -13.01
C HIS A 145 10.79 2.63 -12.22
N ILE A 146 10.81 1.40 -12.75
CA ILE A 146 10.19 0.23 -12.14
C ILE A 146 11.29 -0.81 -11.93
N PHE A 147 11.53 -1.19 -10.68
CA PHE A 147 12.55 -2.17 -10.29
C PHE A 147 12.01 -3.59 -10.42
N THR A 148 12.91 -4.57 -10.57
CA THR A 148 12.57 -6.00 -10.52
C THR A 148 13.01 -6.60 -9.18
N ASP A 149 12.21 -7.52 -8.66
CA ASP A 149 12.48 -8.29 -7.44
C ASP A 149 12.19 -9.77 -7.69
N HIS A 150 12.93 -10.36 -8.62
CA HIS A 150 12.90 -11.78 -8.86
C HIS A 150 13.44 -12.55 -7.65
N LYS A 151 12.65 -13.47 -7.11
CA LYS A 151 13.09 -14.43 -6.10
C LYS A 151 13.11 -15.85 -6.65
N ALA A 152 14.16 -16.58 -6.29
CA ALA A 152 14.35 -17.99 -6.61
C ALA A 152 14.62 -18.83 -5.36
N GLY A 153 14.46 -20.16 -5.49
CA GLY A 153 14.71 -21.09 -4.39
C GLY A 153 13.80 -20.84 -3.18
N PRO A 154 14.32 -20.96 -1.94
CA PRO A 154 13.53 -20.76 -0.72
C PRO A 154 12.94 -19.35 -0.56
N GLN A 155 13.57 -18.32 -1.15
CA GLN A 155 13.09 -16.94 -1.05
C GLN A 155 11.87 -16.66 -1.94
N ALA A 156 11.52 -17.58 -2.83
CA ALA A 156 10.37 -17.48 -3.73
C ALA A 156 9.08 -18.07 -3.12
N GLY A 157 9.07 -18.38 -1.82
CA GLY A 157 7.92 -18.95 -1.14
C GLY A 157 7.56 -20.33 -1.68
N ASN A 158 6.28 -20.69 -1.59
CA ASN A 158 5.78 -22.04 -1.86
C ASN A 158 4.86 -22.14 -3.08
N SER A 159 4.62 -21.02 -3.77
CA SER A 159 3.71 -20.95 -4.92
C SER A 159 4.26 -20.05 -6.01
N PRO A 160 3.97 -20.36 -7.29
CA PRO A 160 4.35 -19.50 -8.41
C PRO A 160 3.41 -18.31 -8.56
N GLY A 161 3.99 -17.13 -8.80
CA GLY A 161 3.24 -15.91 -9.05
C GLY A 161 4.14 -14.73 -9.39
N TYR A 162 3.51 -13.67 -9.86
CA TYR A 162 4.16 -12.42 -10.24
C TYR A 162 3.22 -11.26 -9.99
N GLY A 163 3.75 -10.05 -9.92
CA GLY A 163 2.93 -8.87 -9.72
C GLY A 163 3.73 -7.59 -9.87
N ILE A 164 3.02 -6.49 -9.71
CA ILE A 164 3.54 -5.15 -9.92
C ILE A 164 2.85 -4.19 -8.95
N SER A 165 3.65 -3.40 -8.25
CA SER A 165 3.21 -2.26 -7.45
C SER A 165 3.80 -0.99 -8.05
N LEU A 166 2.95 0.01 -8.28
CA LEU A 166 3.31 1.30 -8.84
C LEU A 166 2.93 2.39 -7.85
N VAL A 167 3.76 3.43 -7.78
CA VAL A 167 3.52 4.62 -6.99
C VAL A 167 3.83 5.87 -7.79
N ALA A 168 2.90 6.81 -7.79
CA ALA A 168 3.10 8.16 -8.30
C ALA A 168 3.46 9.08 -7.14
N GLU A 169 4.61 9.76 -7.26
CA GLU A 169 5.05 10.76 -6.30
C GLU A 169 4.76 12.15 -6.84
N THR A 170 4.18 13.01 -6.01
CA THR A 170 3.83 14.38 -6.41
C THR A 170 4.82 15.42 -5.88
N THR A 171 4.73 16.64 -6.39
CA THR A 171 5.49 17.80 -5.92
C THR A 171 5.13 18.22 -4.50
N SER A 172 3.91 17.93 -4.05
CA SER A 172 3.46 18.20 -2.67
C SER A 172 3.73 17.05 -1.69
N GLY A 173 4.45 16.00 -2.13
CA GLY A 173 4.83 14.87 -1.28
C GLY A 173 3.71 13.85 -1.07
N CYS A 174 2.72 13.80 -1.97
CA CYS A 174 1.72 12.74 -2.05
C CYS A 174 2.30 11.49 -2.72
N PHE A 175 1.86 10.33 -2.22
CA PHE A 175 2.16 9.02 -2.77
C PHE A 175 0.82 8.36 -3.06
N VAL A 176 0.56 8.09 -4.34
CA VAL A 176 -0.67 7.44 -4.82
C VAL A 176 -0.25 6.11 -5.41
N SER A 177 -0.78 5.02 -4.89
CA SER A 177 -0.38 3.66 -5.30
C SER A 177 -1.48 2.89 -6.01
N ALA A 178 -1.05 1.93 -6.82
CA ALA A 178 -1.86 0.83 -7.30
C ALA A 178 -0.98 -0.41 -7.41
N ASP A 179 -1.49 -1.54 -6.94
CA ASP A 179 -0.81 -2.84 -7.03
C ASP A 179 -1.73 -3.96 -7.48
N THR A 180 -1.12 -5.04 -7.97
CA THR A 180 -1.80 -6.29 -8.31
C THR A 180 -0.82 -7.46 -8.30
N ALA A 181 -1.33 -8.64 -7.98
CA ALA A 181 -0.60 -9.90 -8.11
C ALA A 181 -1.44 -10.96 -8.83
N VAL A 182 -0.73 -11.78 -9.60
CA VAL A 182 -1.26 -12.95 -10.28
C VAL A 182 -0.59 -14.19 -9.68
N SER A 183 -1.41 -15.08 -9.16
CA SER A 183 -0.99 -16.39 -8.64
C SER A 183 -1.61 -17.51 -9.46
N TYR A 184 -0.83 -18.55 -9.73
CA TYR A 184 -1.35 -19.77 -10.34
C TYR A 184 -1.98 -20.63 -9.24
N ALA A 185 -3.23 -20.33 -8.87
CA ALA A 185 -4.02 -21.19 -7.99
C ALA A 185 -4.41 -22.48 -8.75
N TRP A 186 -4.39 -23.61 -8.05
CA TRP A 186 -4.65 -24.95 -8.61
C TRP A 186 -5.95 -25.58 -8.10
N GLU A 187 -6.92 -24.83 -7.56
CA GLU A 187 -8.13 -25.46 -7.03
C GLU A 187 -9.46 -24.79 -7.44
N ASP A 188 -10.26 -25.63 -8.11
CA ASP A 188 -11.73 -25.79 -8.20
C ASP A 188 -12.69 -24.67 -8.62
N ASP A 189 -12.26 -23.42 -8.78
CA ASP A 189 -13.09 -22.42 -9.48
C ASP A 189 -12.54 -22.18 -10.88
N GLU A 190 -13.39 -22.47 -11.88
CA GLU A 190 -13.30 -22.14 -13.31
C GLU A 190 -11.97 -21.51 -13.74
N LYS A 191 -11.14 -22.26 -14.49
CA LYS A 191 -9.91 -21.79 -15.18
C LYS A 191 -9.90 -20.27 -15.33
N LYS A 192 -9.37 -19.57 -14.32
CA LYS A 192 -9.24 -18.12 -14.40
C LYS A 192 -8.23 -17.91 -15.51
N GLU A 193 -8.67 -17.41 -16.66
CA GLU A 193 -7.76 -17.09 -17.75
C GLU A 193 -6.73 -16.12 -17.19
N LEU A 194 -5.51 -16.62 -17.03
CA LEU A 194 -4.43 -15.81 -16.49
C LEU A 194 -4.16 -14.73 -17.51
N LEU A 195 -4.42 -13.49 -17.11
CA LEU A 195 -4.16 -12.35 -17.95
C LEU A 195 -2.68 -12.34 -18.35
N PRO A 196 -2.38 -12.14 -19.65
CA PRO A 196 -1.02 -11.97 -20.11
C PRO A 196 -0.27 -10.92 -19.26
N PRO A 197 1.03 -11.10 -18.99
CA PRO A 197 1.78 -10.16 -18.17
C PRO A 197 1.80 -8.74 -18.75
N ALA A 198 1.69 -8.60 -20.07
CA ALA A 198 1.55 -7.30 -20.71
C ALA A 198 0.27 -6.60 -20.25
N ASP A 199 -0.87 -7.29 -20.37
CA ASP A 199 -2.19 -6.79 -19.99
C ASP A 199 -2.26 -6.45 -18.50
N VAL A 200 -1.62 -7.25 -17.64
CA VAL A 200 -1.48 -6.93 -16.19
C VAL A 200 -0.75 -5.60 -16.01
N GLY A 201 0.36 -5.38 -16.73
CA GLY A 201 1.12 -4.13 -16.72
C GLY A 201 0.31 -2.92 -17.22
N GLU A 202 -0.47 -3.07 -18.29
CA GLU A 202 -1.34 -2.01 -18.82
C GLU A 202 -2.51 -1.69 -17.89
N GLN A 203 -3.13 -2.72 -17.34
CA GLN A 203 -4.26 -2.60 -16.42
C GLN A 203 -3.83 -1.84 -15.17
N ILE A 204 -2.72 -2.23 -14.53
CA ILE A 204 -2.30 -1.56 -13.30
C ILE A 204 -1.88 -0.11 -13.54
N ALA A 205 -1.30 0.17 -14.71
CA ALA A 205 -0.94 1.53 -15.08
C ALA A 205 -2.18 2.40 -15.26
N SER A 206 -3.22 1.84 -15.86
CA SER A 206 -4.53 2.50 -16.00
C SER A 206 -5.20 2.73 -14.64
N VAL A 207 -5.13 1.77 -13.73
CA VAL A 207 -5.65 1.92 -12.35
C VAL A 207 -4.92 3.04 -11.61
N LEU A 208 -3.58 3.11 -11.70
CA LEU A 208 -2.82 4.21 -11.10
C LEU A 208 -3.24 5.57 -11.67
N LEU A 209 -3.46 5.68 -12.97
CA LEU A 209 -3.94 6.92 -13.58
C LEU A 209 -5.34 7.32 -13.09
N GLN A 210 -6.24 6.35 -12.88
CA GLN A 210 -7.57 6.59 -12.31
C GLN A 210 -7.46 7.11 -10.87
N GLU A 211 -6.58 6.54 -10.04
CA GLU A 211 -6.33 7.02 -8.68
C GLU A 211 -5.77 8.46 -8.66
N ILE A 212 -4.87 8.79 -9.60
CA ILE A 212 -4.35 10.16 -9.77
C ILE A 212 -5.46 11.13 -10.21
N GLU A 213 -6.35 10.69 -11.09
CA GLU A 213 -7.48 11.48 -11.60
C GLU A 213 -8.46 11.84 -10.49
N GLN A 214 -8.71 10.94 -9.54
CA GLN A 214 -9.58 11.21 -8.38
C GLN A 214 -9.12 12.42 -7.55
N GLY A 215 -7.85 12.80 -7.61
CA GLY A 215 -7.36 14.08 -7.11
C GLY A 215 -7.25 14.22 -5.60
N GLY A 216 -7.21 13.11 -4.87
CA GLY A 216 -6.87 13.06 -3.45
C GLY A 216 -5.36 13.16 -3.19
N VAL A 217 -4.99 13.44 -1.93
CA VAL A 217 -3.60 13.35 -1.46
C VAL A 217 -3.15 11.92 -1.18
N VAL A 218 -4.10 10.99 -1.10
CA VAL A 218 -3.89 9.53 -0.99
C VAL A 218 -4.80 8.81 -1.96
N ASP A 219 -4.43 7.59 -2.34
CA ASP A 219 -5.28 6.67 -3.10
C ASP A 219 -6.48 6.16 -2.27
N SER A 220 -7.43 5.54 -2.95
CA SER A 220 -8.67 5.02 -2.38
C SER A 220 -8.48 3.98 -1.27
N THR A 221 -7.38 3.22 -1.30
CA THR A 221 -7.05 2.19 -0.30
C THR A 221 -6.53 2.80 1.01
N HIS A 222 -5.75 3.89 0.92
CA HIS A 222 -5.17 4.57 2.07
C HIS A 222 -6.11 5.57 2.78
N GLN A 223 -7.32 5.80 2.27
CA GLN A 223 -8.27 6.73 2.90
C GLN A 223 -8.58 6.37 4.35
N GLY A 224 -8.78 5.08 4.65
CA GLY A 224 -9.09 4.60 6.00
C GLY A 224 -7.98 4.94 7.00
N LEU A 225 -6.75 4.53 6.69
CA LEU A 225 -5.58 4.83 7.51
C LEU A 225 -5.34 6.34 7.65
N LEU A 226 -5.53 7.13 6.60
CA LEU A 226 -5.40 8.59 6.66
C LEU A 226 -6.38 9.19 7.69
N PHE A 227 -7.66 8.82 7.62
CA PHE A 227 -8.66 9.33 8.56
C PHE A 227 -8.37 8.88 10.00
N LEU A 228 -7.91 7.65 10.18
CA LEU A 228 -7.54 7.15 11.50
C LEU A 228 -6.37 7.94 12.09
N LEU A 229 -5.32 8.20 11.30
CA LEU A 229 -4.18 9.02 11.75
C LEU A 229 -4.61 10.46 12.09
N CYS A 230 -5.44 11.09 11.25
CA CYS A 230 -5.99 12.42 11.52
C CYS A 230 -6.78 12.47 12.84
N ALA A 231 -7.55 11.43 13.15
CA ALA A 231 -8.34 11.36 14.38
C ALA A 231 -7.49 11.12 15.63
N LEU A 232 -6.29 10.56 15.47
CA LEU A 232 -5.33 10.30 16.56
C LEU A 232 -4.39 11.48 16.83
N CYS A 233 -4.38 12.51 15.98
CA CYS A 233 -3.63 13.74 16.22
C CYS A 233 -4.19 14.52 17.43
N PRO A 234 -3.33 15.22 18.20
CA PRO A 234 -3.78 16.11 19.26
C PRO A 234 -4.60 17.27 18.67
N LYS A 235 -5.35 17.98 19.54
CA LYS A 235 -6.48 18.94 19.31
C LYS A 235 -6.39 19.99 18.17
N ASP A 236 -5.33 20.01 17.36
CA ASP A 236 -5.25 20.77 16.13
C ASP A 236 -6.05 20.12 15.00
N VAL A 237 -6.68 20.95 14.16
CA VAL A 237 -7.54 20.48 13.08
C VAL A 237 -6.68 20.00 11.92
N CYS A 238 -6.58 18.67 11.75
CA CYS A 238 -6.12 18.09 10.50
C CYS A 238 -7.06 18.52 9.37
N LYS A 239 -6.50 18.89 8.22
CA LYS A 239 -7.27 19.25 7.03
C LYS A 239 -6.74 18.43 5.87
N VAL A 240 -7.55 17.55 5.32
CA VAL A 240 -7.13 16.65 4.24
C VAL A 240 -8.06 16.74 3.05
N ARG A 241 -7.53 16.53 1.84
CA ARG A 241 -8.31 16.38 0.62
C ARG A 241 -8.12 14.98 0.07
N VAL A 242 -9.19 14.21 0.02
CA VAL A 242 -9.20 12.88 -0.60
C VAL A 242 -9.99 12.91 -1.91
N GLY A 243 -9.85 11.84 -2.69
CA GLY A 243 -10.69 11.60 -3.86
C GLY A 243 -12.15 11.33 -3.48
N LYS A 244 -12.87 10.63 -4.34
CA LYS A 244 -14.20 10.14 -3.98
C LYS A 244 -14.07 9.18 -2.79
N LEU A 245 -14.94 9.32 -1.79
CA LEU A 245 -14.89 8.44 -0.61
C LEU A 245 -15.14 6.99 -1.02
N SER A 246 -14.22 6.11 -0.67
CA SER A 246 -14.35 4.67 -0.87
C SER A 246 -15.33 4.08 0.16
N PRO A 247 -16.01 2.96 -0.12
CA PRO A 247 -16.88 2.30 0.86
C PRO A 247 -16.15 2.00 2.17
N HIS A 248 -14.89 1.58 2.08
CA HIS A 248 -14.03 1.34 3.24
C HIS A 248 -13.70 2.63 4.01
N GLY A 249 -13.39 3.73 3.31
CA GLY A 249 -13.17 5.04 3.92
C GLY A 249 -14.41 5.56 4.67
N ILE A 250 -15.61 5.39 4.10
CA ILE A 250 -16.88 5.75 4.74
C ILE A 250 -17.10 4.95 6.03
N GLU A 251 -16.88 3.64 5.98
CA GLU A 251 -17.06 2.79 7.16
C GLU A 251 -16.04 3.13 8.25
N THR A 252 -14.80 3.43 7.87
CA THR A 252 -13.77 3.88 8.80
C THR A 252 -14.15 5.18 9.50
N LEU A 253 -14.72 6.15 8.78
CA LEU A 253 -15.23 7.39 9.38
C LEU A 253 -16.36 7.13 10.39
N ARG A 254 -17.26 6.16 10.13
CA ARG A 254 -18.30 5.74 11.07
C ARG A 254 -17.70 5.12 12.33
N HIS A 255 -16.73 4.22 12.16
CA HIS A 255 -16.02 3.63 13.30
C HIS A 255 -15.28 4.69 14.13
N ILE A 256 -14.61 5.65 13.49
CA ILE A 256 -13.93 6.74 14.21
C ILE A 256 -14.93 7.55 15.05
N ARG A 257 -16.10 7.89 14.50
CA ARG A 257 -17.17 8.56 15.24
C ARG A 257 -17.65 7.73 16.43
N ASP A 258 -17.86 6.43 16.23
CA ASP A 258 -18.48 5.57 17.24
C ASP A 258 -17.51 5.23 18.38
N PHE A 259 -16.23 5.00 18.06
CA PHE A 259 -15.20 4.61 19.03
C PHE A 259 -14.41 5.80 19.60
N LEU A 260 -13.92 6.72 18.76
CA LEU A 260 -13.08 7.84 19.19
C LEU A 260 -13.89 9.12 19.50
N ARG A 261 -15.18 9.15 19.16
CA ARG A 261 -16.06 10.32 19.32
C ARG A 261 -15.54 11.57 18.58
N VAL A 262 -14.78 11.36 17.51
CA VAL A 262 -14.29 12.41 16.61
C VAL A 262 -15.22 12.51 15.39
N ASN A 263 -15.62 13.73 15.03
CA ASN A 263 -16.41 14.00 13.83
C ASN A 263 -15.57 14.80 12.84
N PHE A 264 -15.57 14.37 11.58
CA PHE A 264 -14.97 15.11 10.46
C PHE A 264 -16.00 16.05 9.84
N ASP A 265 -15.60 17.28 9.51
CA ASP A 265 -16.42 18.23 8.73
C ASP A 265 -16.19 17.99 7.24
N ILE A 266 -17.05 17.14 6.66
CA ILE A 266 -16.88 16.64 5.30
C ILE A 266 -17.58 17.58 4.30
N LYS A 267 -16.80 18.16 3.39
CA LYS A 267 -17.28 19.03 2.31
C LYS A 267 -16.84 18.51 0.95
N GLN A 268 -17.80 18.15 0.12
CA GLN A 268 -17.54 17.77 -1.26
C GLN A 268 -17.35 19.01 -2.13
N ASP A 269 -16.33 18.99 -3.00
CA ASP A 269 -16.11 20.00 -4.03
C ASP A 269 -16.92 19.61 -5.28
N PRO A 270 -17.95 20.40 -5.66
CA PRO A 270 -18.81 20.05 -6.79
C PRO A 270 -18.08 20.01 -8.14
N SER A 271 -16.96 20.74 -8.25
CA SER A 271 -16.22 20.89 -9.51
C SER A 271 -15.27 19.72 -9.77
N THR A 272 -14.69 19.15 -8.72
CA THR A 272 -13.66 18.10 -8.83
C THR A 272 -14.12 16.75 -8.31
N GLY A 273 -15.26 16.68 -7.61
CA GLY A 273 -15.73 15.47 -6.93
C GLY A 273 -14.89 15.07 -5.70
N THR A 274 -13.80 15.79 -5.43
CA THR A 274 -12.93 15.59 -4.25
C THR A 274 -13.65 15.95 -2.97
N VAL A 275 -13.18 15.37 -1.87
CA VAL A 275 -13.76 15.58 -0.54
C VAL A 275 -12.71 16.19 0.37
N ARG A 276 -13.07 17.31 1.01
CA ARG A 276 -12.28 17.93 2.09
C ARG A 276 -12.84 17.46 3.43
N ALA A 277 -11.97 17.04 4.33
CA ALA A 277 -12.30 16.55 5.67
C ALA A 277 -11.36 17.13 6.71
#